data_AF-I3NX29-F1
#
_entry.id   AF-I3NX29-F1
#
_cell.length_a   1.000
_cell.length_b   1.000
_cell.length_c   1.000
_cell.angle_alpha   90.00
_cell.angle_beta   90.00
_cell.angle_gamma   90.00
#
_symmetry.space_group_name_H-M   'P 1'
#
loop_
_entity.id
_entity.type
_entity.pdbx_description
1 polymer ?
#
loop_
_entity_poly.entity_id
_entity_poly.type
_entity_poly.pdbx_seq_one_letter_code
_entity_poly.pdbx_strand_id
1 'polypeptide(L)'
;GYFGGIGLASRNGILFKGGNFLDAITSVDTVVMDKTGTLTAGVFEVTEVFAVNGDPEELLNYAKAIEAHSTHPIAKAIASYHPGSAALQAEKIQEIAGHGLFATVNGKHTLAGNSKLLDKFDISYPADLRQMAYSIVLLAIEGQYAGYITVADRIKPNAKAVIQAMHAQGLYTVMLSGDKTAVVDEVAKELGLDKAYGDLLPEDKVSHVQQL
;
A
#
# COMPACT_ATOMS: atom_id res chain seq x y z
N GLY A 1 36.65 6.24 19.50
CA GLY A 1 37.28 6.60 18.21
C GLY A 1 36.45 6.07 17.06
N TYR A 2 36.49 6.72 15.90
CA TYR A 2 35.60 6.46 14.75
C TYR A 2 35.51 4.98 14.35
N PHE A 3 36.64 4.26 14.27
CA PHE A 3 36.64 2.83 13.95
C PHE A 3 35.88 1.95 14.94
N GLY A 4 35.94 2.29 16.23
CA GLY A 4 35.14 1.61 17.26
C GLY A 4 33.65 1.91 17.13
N GLY A 5 33.30 3.15 16.80
CA GLY A 5 31.91 3.56 16.54
C GLY A 5 31.30 2.86 15.32
N ILE A 6 32.02 2.85 14.19
CA ILE A 6 31.60 2.14 12.97
C ILE A 6 31.49 0.63 13.25
N GLY A 7 32.46 0.06 13.98
CA GLY A 7 32.45 -1.36 14.36
C GLY A 7 31.23 -1.73 15.21
N LEU A 8 30.87 -0.89 16.19
CA LEU A 8 29.68 -1.09 17.02
C LEU A 8 28.39 -0.93 16.20
N ALA A 9 28.30 0.09 15.35
CA ALA A 9 27.14 0.32 14.48
C ALA A 9 26.89 -0.87 13.56
N SER A 10 27.95 -1.40 12.94
CA SER A 10 27.87 -2.56 12.04
C SER A 10 27.37 -3.83 12.74
N ARG A 11 27.81 -4.08 13.98
CA ARG A 11 27.30 -5.18 14.82
C ARG A 11 25.80 -5.06 15.13
N ASN A 12 25.24 -3.85 15.05
CA ASN A 12 23.81 -3.58 15.22
C ASN A 12 23.08 -3.41 13.86
N GLY A 13 23.71 -3.79 12.74
CA GLY A 13 23.11 -3.71 11.41
C GLY A 13 23.08 -2.31 10.80
N ILE A 14 23.82 -1.35 11.36
CA ILE A 14 23.89 0.04 10.86
C ILE A 14 25.22 0.24 10.11
N LEU A 15 25.13 0.54 8.82
CA LEU A 15 26.30 0.73 7.96
C LEU A 15 26.64 2.22 7.78
N PHE A 16 27.72 2.68 8.40
CA PHE A 16 28.32 3.98 8.12
C PHE A 16 29.39 3.85 7.03
N LYS A 17 29.32 4.69 5.98
CA LYS A 17 30.28 4.70 4.86
C LYS A 17 31.52 5.58 5.12
N GLY A 18 31.80 5.95 6.37
CA GLY A 18 32.95 6.78 6.74
C GLY A 18 32.76 7.47 8.10
N GLY A 19 33.87 7.95 8.69
CA GLY A 19 33.87 8.61 10.00
C GLY A 19 33.11 9.93 10.02
N ASN A 20 33.18 10.73 8.94
CA ASN A 20 32.54 12.05 8.86
C ASN A 20 31.01 11.99 9.04
N PHE A 21 30.38 10.85 8.69
CA PHE A 21 28.95 10.65 8.88
C PHE A 21 28.56 10.44 10.35
N LEU A 22 29.49 9.94 11.19
CA LEU A 22 29.28 9.83 12.63
C LEU A 22 29.27 11.21 13.32
N ASP A 23 29.98 12.18 12.77
CA ASP A 23 29.92 13.55 13.26
C ASP A 23 28.65 14.25 12.74
N ALA A 24 28.38 14.14 11.43
CA ALA A 24 27.22 14.78 10.80
C ALA A 24 25.88 14.32 11.41
N ILE A 25 25.74 13.06 11.81
CA ILE A 25 24.50 12.56 12.41
C ILE A 25 24.19 13.21 13.77
N THR A 26 25.19 13.75 14.48
CA THR A 26 24.99 14.41 15.78
C THR A 26 24.34 15.79 15.66
N SER A 27 24.39 16.40 14.47
CA SER A 27 23.77 17.71 14.20
C SER A 27 22.44 17.59 13.47
N VAL A 28 21.92 16.38 13.24
CA VAL A 28 20.62 16.18 12.60
C VAL A 28 19.53 16.61 13.58
N ASP A 29 18.66 17.51 13.13
CA ASP A 29 17.42 17.90 13.82
C ASP A 29 16.16 17.36 13.13
N THR A 30 16.25 16.99 11.85
CA THR A 30 15.11 16.61 11.02
C THR A 30 15.38 15.30 10.28
N VAL A 31 14.43 14.36 10.35
CA VAL A 31 14.48 13.07 9.66
C VAL A 31 13.37 13.02 8.62
N VAL A 32 13.78 13.01 7.35
CA VAL A 32 12.87 12.86 6.20
C VAL A 32 12.88 11.41 5.74
N MET A 33 11.71 10.80 5.62
CA MET A 33 11.53 9.39 5.33
C MET A 33 10.67 9.19 4.07
N ASP A 34 11.04 8.22 3.24
CA ASP A 34 10.10 7.72 2.23
C ASP A 34 9.01 6.88 2.92
N LYS A 35 7.87 6.69 2.28
CA LYS A 35 6.81 5.82 2.82
C LYS A 35 7.08 4.35 2.50
N THR A 36 7.11 4.02 1.21
CA THR A 36 7.13 2.64 0.70
C THR A 36 8.45 1.97 1.03
N GLY A 37 8.41 0.84 1.74
CA GLY A 37 9.61 0.07 2.15
C GLY A 37 10.41 0.65 3.34
N THR A 38 10.20 1.93 3.70
CA THR A 38 10.82 2.56 4.87
C THR A 38 9.90 2.53 6.08
N LEU A 39 8.77 3.23 6.04
CA LEU A 39 7.75 3.24 7.10
C LEU A 39 6.78 2.06 6.97
N THR A 40 6.65 1.55 5.75
CA THR A 40 5.82 0.39 5.40
C THR A 40 6.68 -0.81 5.02
N ALA A 41 6.09 -2.00 5.07
CA ALA A 41 6.81 -3.26 4.91
C ALA A 41 7.07 -3.64 3.44
N GLY A 42 6.46 -2.94 2.47
CA GLY A 42 6.41 -3.40 1.08
C GLY A 42 5.52 -4.63 0.92
N VAL A 43 4.61 -4.86 1.87
CA VAL A 43 3.70 -6.01 1.92
C VAL A 43 2.29 -5.47 1.91
N PHE A 44 1.61 -5.67 0.79
CA PHE A 44 0.23 -5.26 0.62
C PHE A 44 -0.72 -6.16 1.41
N GLU A 45 -1.67 -5.54 2.09
CA GLU A 45 -2.74 -6.23 2.84
C GLU A 45 -4.10 -5.62 2.49
N VAL A 46 -5.13 -6.47 2.53
CA VAL A 46 -6.52 -6.03 2.35
C VAL A 46 -6.91 -5.17 3.57
N THR A 47 -7.37 -3.95 3.31
CA THR A 47 -7.80 -3.01 4.35
C THR A 47 -9.31 -2.97 4.51
N GLU A 48 -10.07 -3.14 3.42
CA GLU A 48 -11.52 -3.14 3.42
C GLU A 48 -12.05 -4.08 2.35
N VAL A 49 -13.15 -4.76 2.66
CA VAL A 49 -13.97 -5.48 1.70
C VAL A 49 -15.39 -4.92 1.81
N PHE A 50 -15.86 -4.30 0.73
CA PHE A 50 -17.20 -3.71 0.66
C PHE A 50 -18.03 -4.44 -0.38
N ALA A 51 -19.17 -4.99 0.04
CA ALA A 51 -20.16 -5.60 -0.86
C ALA A 51 -21.41 -4.70 -0.95
N VAL A 52 -21.91 -4.47 -2.18
CA VAL A 52 -23.09 -3.63 -2.41
C VAL A 52 -24.35 -4.31 -1.86
N ASN A 53 -24.52 -5.59 -2.18
CA ASN A 53 -25.66 -6.39 -1.78
C ASN A 53 -25.14 -7.78 -1.40
N GLY A 54 -25.14 -8.10 -0.11
CA GLY A 54 -24.77 -9.43 0.38
C GLY A 54 -23.60 -9.41 1.37
N ASP A 55 -22.94 -10.55 1.46
CA ASP A 55 -21.87 -10.81 2.42
C ASP A 55 -20.50 -10.39 1.84
N PRO A 56 -19.74 -9.51 2.50
CA PRO A 56 -18.35 -9.23 2.16
C PRO A 56 -17.48 -10.49 2.03
N GLU A 57 -17.73 -11.54 2.81
CA GLU A 57 -16.99 -12.80 2.67
C GLU A 57 -17.30 -13.52 1.35
N GLU A 58 -18.55 -13.46 0.88
CA GLU A 58 -18.91 -14.02 -0.42
C GLU A 58 -18.16 -13.29 -1.53
N LEU A 59 -18.21 -11.95 -1.55
CA LEU A 59 -17.49 -11.12 -2.53
C LEU A 59 -15.98 -11.41 -2.51
N LEU A 60 -15.41 -11.52 -1.31
CA LEU A 60 -14.00 -11.88 -1.12
C LEU A 60 -13.68 -13.25 -1.74
N ASN A 61 -14.56 -14.24 -1.62
CA ASN A 61 -14.34 -15.56 -2.22
C ASN A 61 -14.35 -15.50 -3.76
N TYR A 62 -15.20 -14.67 -4.37
CA TYR A 62 -15.13 -14.41 -5.82
C TYR A 62 -13.81 -13.74 -6.20
N ALA A 63 -13.39 -12.72 -5.45
CA ALA A 63 -12.12 -12.01 -5.71
C ALA A 63 -10.93 -12.96 -5.59
N LYS A 64 -10.86 -13.75 -4.52
CA LYS A 64 -9.78 -14.74 -4.28
C LYS A 64 -9.68 -15.76 -5.40
N ALA A 65 -10.82 -16.27 -5.88
CA ALA A 65 -10.84 -17.26 -6.97
C ALA A 65 -10.22 -16.73 -8.26
N ILE A 66 -10.45 -15.45 -8.57
CA ILE A 66 -9.92 -14.82 -9.79
C ILE A 66 -8.47 -14.38 -9.59
N GLU A 67 -8.20 -13.66 -8.50
CA GLU A 67 -6.90 -13.05 -8.22
C GLU A 67 -5.80 -14.08 -7.92
N ALA A 68 -6.16 -15.31 -7.53
CA ALA A 68 -5.20 -16.42 -7.40
C ALA A 68 -4.41 -16.73 -8.69
N HIS A 69 -4.90 -16.29 -9.85
CA HIS A 69 -4.27 -16.50 -11.15
C HIS A 69 -3.44 -15.29 -11.63
N SER A 70 -3.42 -14.19 -10.90
CA SER A 70 -2.60 -13.01 -11.21
C SER A 70 -1.26 -13.04 -10.47
N THR A 71 -0.22 -12.55 -11.13
CA THR A 71 1.11 -12.40 -10.52
C THR A 71 1.30 -11.07 -9.80
N HIS A 72 0.31 -10.17 -9.89
CA HIS A 72 0.37 -8.81 -9.34
C HIS A 72 0.43 -8.82 -7.80
N PRO A 73 1.23 -7.95 -7.15
CA PRO A 73 1.30 -7.89 -5.68
C PRO A 73 -0.05 -7.72 -4.97
N ILE A 74 -0.94 -6.88 -5.52
CA ILE A 74 -2.32 -6.67 -5.00
C ILE A 74 -3.13 -7.97 -5.07
N ALA A 75 -3.04 -8.70 -6.19
CA ALA A 75 -3.75 -9.96 -6.39
C ALA A 75 -3.33 -11.00 -5.35
N LYS A 76 -2.02 -11.08 -5.08
CA LYS A 76 -1.47 -11.96 -4.04
C LYS A 76 -1.97 -11.59 -2.65
N ALA A 77 -2.06 -10.29 -2.34
CA ALA A 77 -2.60 -9.81 -1.07
C ALA A 77 -4.05 -10.29 -0.89
N ILE A 78 -4.90 -10.11 -1.90
CA ILE A 78 -6.30 -10.55 -1.89
C ILE A 78 -6.38 -12.07 -1.76
N ALA A 79 -5.66 -12.82 -2.60
CA ALA A 79 -5.67 -14.28 -2.61
C ALA A 79 -5.25 -14.90 -1.26
N SER A 80 -4.31 -14.27 -0.57
CA SER A 80 -3.80 -14.72 0.74
C SER A 80 -4.64 -14.28 1.94
N TYR A 81 -5.60 -13.36 1.76
CA TYR A 81 -6.41 -12.82 2.84
C TYR A 81 -7.41 -13.85 3.37
N HIS A 82 -7.54 -13.96 4.70
CA HIS A 82 -8.38 -14.94 5.41
C HIS A 82 -8.24 -16.38 4.87
N PRO A 83 -7.12 -17.08 5.16
CA PRO A 83 -6.95 -18.47 4.77
C PRO A 83 -7.98 -19.36 5.47
N GLY A 84 -8.71 -20.20 4.71
CA GLY A 84 -9.72 -21.14 5.23
C GLY A 84 -11.17 -20.88 4.80
N SER A 85 -11.45 -19.78 4.09
CA SER A 85 -12.76 -19.55 3.47
C SER A 85 -13.03 -20.52 2.30
N ALA A 86 -14.31 -20.76 1.98
CA ALA A 86 -14.71 -21.68 0.91
C ALA A 86 -14.08 -21.25 -0.43
N ALA A 87 -13.22 -22.12 -0.98
CA ALA A 87 -12.53 -21.83 -2.23
C ALA A 87 -13.47 -21.98 -3.42
N LEU A 88 -13.90 -20.87 -4.01
CA LEU A 88 -14.51 -20.88 -5.34
C LEU A 88 -13.43 -21.16 -6.39
N GLN A 89 -13.81 -21.81 -7.48
CA GLN A 89 -12.93 -22.04 -8.62
C GLN A 89 -13.27 -21.06 -9.75
N ALA A 90 -12.23 -20.52 -10.37
CA ALA A 90 -12.34 -19.70 -11.56
C ALA A 90 -12.04 -20.54 -12.82
N GLU A 91 -12.86 -20.38 -13.83
CA GLU A 91 -12.74 -20.98 -15.16
C GLU A 91 -12.67 -19.89 -16.23
N LYS A 92 -12.17 -20.24 -17.42
CA LYS A 92 -12.12 -19.35 -18.60
C LYS A 92 -11.52 -17.97 -18.29
N ILE A 93 -10.42 -17.97 -17.53
CA ILE A 93 -9.76 -16.74 -17.08
C ILE A 93 -9.11 -16.04 -18.28
N GLN A 94 -9.32 -14.72 -18.35
CA GLN A 94 -8.73 -13.85 -19.34
C GLN A 94 -8.13 -12.63 -18.65
N GLU A 95 -6.84 -12.39 -18.87
CA GLU A 95 -6.18 -11.17 -18.46
C GLU A 95 -6.40 -10.06 -19.48
N ILE A 96 -6.81 -8.89 -18.99
CA ILE A 96 -6.98 -7.68 -19.77
C ILE A 96 -5.92 -6.70 -19.28
N ALA A 97 -4.80 -6.66 -20.01
CA ALA A 97 -3.60 -5.90 -19.63
C ALA A 97 -3.93 -4.45 -19.25
N GLY A 98 -3.45 -4.02 -18.09
CA GLY A 98 -3.68 -2.67 -17.54
C GLY A 98 -5.10 -2.41 -17.02
N HIS A 99 -5.99 -3.42 -16.99
CA HIS A 99 -7.37 -3.29 -16.54
C HIS A 99 -7.67 -4.26 -15.38
N GLY A 100 -7.41 -5.56 -15.59
CA GLY A 100 -7.65 -6.61 -14.59
C GLY A 100 -7.98 -7.95 -15.23
N LEU A 101 -8.79 -8.75 -14.55
CA LEU A 101 -9.15 -10.12 -14.92
C LEU A 101 -10.66 -10.25 -15.19
N PHE A 102 -10.98 -11.10 -16.16
CA PHE A 102 -12.32 -11.63 -16.41
C PHE A 102 -12.28 -13.15 -16.24
N ALA A 103 -13.26 -13.73 -15.56
CA ALA A 103 -13.39 -15.18 -15.41
C ALA A 103 -14.83 -15.61 -15.20
N THR A 104 -15.08 -16.91 -15.27
CA THR A 104 -16.32 -17.53 -14.80
C THR A 104 -16.06 -18.14 -13.43
N VAL A 105 -16.69 -17.64 -12.37
CA VAL A 105 -16.55 -18.15 -11.01
C VAL A 105 -17.89 -18.69 -10.55
N ASN A 106 -17.93 -19.96 -10.14
CA ASN A 106 -19.18 -20.63 -9.73
C ASN A 106 -20.30 -20.48 -10.78
N GLY A 107 -19.94 -20.61 -12.07
CA GLY A 107 -20.85 -20.45 -13.20
C GLY A 107 -21.24 -19.01 -13.55
N LYS A 108 -20.73 -18.00 -12.84
CA LYS A 108 -21.06 -16.58 -13.06
C LYS A 108 -19.90 -15.80 -13.69
N HIS A 109 -20.21 -14.97 -14.68
CA HIS A 109 -19.26 -14.04 -15.26
C HIS A 109 -18.84 -13.00 -14.21
N THR A 110 -17.55 -12.93 -13.95
CA THR A 110 -17.00 -12.10 -12.89
C THR A 110 -15.79 -11.33 -13.39
N LEU A 111 -15.73 -10.05 -13.03
CA LEU A 111 -14.64 -9.11 -13.31
C LEU A 111 -13.98 -8.69 -11.99
N ALA A 112 -12.65 -8.59 -11.99
CA ALA A 112 -11.87 -8.03 -10.88
C ALA A 112 -10.76 -7.14 -11.46
N GLY A 113 -10.75 -5.85 -11.11
CA GLY A 113 -9.75 -4.93 -11.64
C GLY A 113 -9.98 -3.46 -11.30
N ASN A 114 -9.35 -2.56 -12.05
CA ASN A 114 -9.51 -1.12 -11.86
C ASN A 114 -10.81 -0.59 -12.51
N SER A 115 -11.08 0.71 -12.31
CA SER A 115 -12.22 1.43 -12.90
C SER A 115 -12.34 1.28 -14.42
N LYS A 116 -11.22 1.27 -15.14
CA LYS A 116 -11.20 1.13 -16.60
C LYS A 116 -11.73 -0.22 -17.05
N LEU A 117 -11.56 -1.27 -16.24
CA LEU A 117 -12.12 -2.59 -16.54
C LEU A 117 -13.65 -2.54 -16.57
N LEU A 118 -14.27 -1.94 -15.56
CA LEU A 118 -15.72 -1.81 -15.49
C LEU A 118 -16.24 -0.89 -16.60
N ASP A 119 -15.55 0.21 -16.87
CA ASP A 119 -15.88 1.11 -17.98
C ASP A 119 -15.85 0.37 -19.33
N LYS A 120 -14.89 -0.54 -19.56
CA LYS A 120 -14.76 -1.34 -20.78
C LYS A 120 -15.95 -2.29 -21.03
N PHE A 121 -16.62 -2.72 -19.95
CA PHE A 121 -17.80 -3.61 -20.01
C PHE A 121 -19.11 -2.87 -19.75
N ASP A 122 -19.10 -1.53 -19.80
CA ASP A 122 -20.25 -0.67 -19.58
C ASP A 122 -20.96 -0.90 -18.22
N ILE A 123 -20.18 -1.24 -17.19
CA ILE A 123 -20.69 -1.51 -15.84
C ILE A 123 -20.67 -0.22 -15.03
N SER A 124 -21.84 0.20 -14.53
CA SER A 124 -21.98 1.37 -13.67
C SER A 124 -21.52 1.07 -12.24
N TYR A 125 -20.73 1.98 -11.65
CA TYR A 125 -20.26 1.93 -10.26
C TYR A 125 -20.24 3.35 -9.66
N PRO A 126 -20.19 3.52 -8.33
CA PRO A 126 -20.17 4.84 -7.70
C PRO A 126 -18.99 5.69 -8.18
N ALA A 127 -19.27 6.93 -8.60
CA ALA A 127 -18.26 7.81 -9.21
C ALA A 127 -17.09 8.16 -8.28
N ASP A 128 -17.35 8.23 -6.97
CA ASP A 128 -16.36 8.57 -5.95
C ASP A 128 -15.22 7.55 -5.89
N LEU A 129 -15.47 6.29 -6.29
CA LEU A 129 -14.45 5.24 -6.32
C LEU A 129 -13.35 5.51 -7.36
N ARG A 130 -13.61 6.35 -8.38
CA ARG A 130 -12.58 6.75 -9.35
C ARG A 130 -11.47 7.60 -8.72
N GLN A 131 -11.78 8.27 -7.62
CA GLN A 131 -10.88 9.19 -6.93
C GLN A 131 -10.32 8.60 -5.63
N MET A 132 -10.65 7.34 -5.32
CA MET A 132 -10.20 6.71 -4.09
C MET A 132 -8.67 6.65 -4.06
N ALA A 133 -8.11 7.03 -2.92
CA ALA A 133 -6.67 7.20 -2.74
C ALA A 133 -5.95 5.85 -2.56
N TYR A 134 -6.67 4.84 -2.08
CA TYR A 134 -6.21 3.47 -1.92
C TYR A 134 -6.14 2.73 -3.24
N SER A 135 -5.30 1.69 -3.29
CA SER A 135 -5.35 0.74 -4.40
C SER A 135 -6.64 -0.08 -4.28
N ILE A 136 -7.57 0.18 -5.18
CA ILE A 136 -8.90 -0.43 -5.19
C ILE A 136 -9.02 -1.46 -6.33
N VAL A 137 -9.58 -2.61 -6.00
CA VAL A 137 -10.03 -3.63 -6.94
C VAL A 137 -11.55 -3.64 -6.92
N LEU A 138 -12.15 -3.21 -8.02
CA LEU A 138 -13.60 -3.25 -8.24
C LEU A 138 -14.00 -4.63 -8.75
N LEU A 139 -15.12 -5.13 -8.22
CA LEU A 139 -15.71 -6.38 -8.65
C LEU A 139 -17.06 -6.16 -9.31
N ALA A 140 -17.30 -6.93 -10.37
CA ALA A 140 -18.62 -7.05 -10.97
C ALA A 140 -18.96 -8.52 -11.23
N ILE A 141 -20.21 -8.90 -10.96
CA ILE A 141 -20.74 -10.26 -11.12
C ILE A 141 -21.99 -10.15 -11.99
N GLU A 142 -22.10 -10.99 -13.03
CA GLU A 142 -23.21 -11.01 -13.98
C GLU A 142 -23.53 -9.62 -14.59
N GLY A 143 -22.47 -8.86 -14.91
CA GLY A 143 -22.58 -7.53 -15.51
C GLY A 143 -23.02 -6.43 -14.54
N GLN A 144 -23.09 -6.70 -13.23
CA GLN A 144 -23.46 -5.72 -12.22
C GLN A 144 -22.31 -5.49 -11.24
N TYR A 145 -22.11 -4.23 -10.85
CA TYR A 145 -21.15 -3.88 -9.81
C TYR A 145 -21.52 -4.55 -8.49
N ALA A 146 -20.60 -5.36 -7.95
CA ALA A 146 -20.82 -6.20 -6.79
C ALA A 146 -20.16 -5.64 -5.52
N GLY A 147 -19.12 -4.81 -5.67
CA GLY A 147 -18.39 -4.24 -4.55
C GLY A 147 -16.93 -3.95 -4.89
N TYR A 148 -16.14 -3.68 -3.85
CA TYR A 148 -14.72 -3.41 -3.99
C TYR A 148 -13.89 -4.01 -2.86
N ILE A 149 -12.59 -4.15 -3.11
CA ILE A 149 -11.58 -4.48 -2.12
C ILE A 149 -10.50 -3.40 -2.18
N THR A 150 -10.18 -2.80 -1.04
CA THR A 150 -9.04 -1.89 -0.94
C THR A 150 -7.84 -2.62 -0.37
N VAL A 151 -6.68 -2.26 -0.88
CA VAL A 151 -5.40 -2.83 -0.49
C VAL A 151 -4.42 -1.69 -0.24
N ALA A 152 -3.67 -1.80 0.85
CA ALA A 152 -2.64 -0.83 1.22
C ALA A 152 -1.36 -1.53 1.65
N ASP A 153 -0.23 -0.84 1.57
CA ASP A 153 1.04 -1.34 2.10
C ASP A 153 1.03 -1.29 3.63
N ARG A 154 1.28 -2.42 4.29
CA ARG A 154 1.24 -2.54 5.74
C ARG A 154 2.33 -1.67 6.38
N ILE A 155 1.94 -0.85 7.34
CA ILE A 155 2.89 -0.12 8.20
C ILE A 155 3.77 -1.09 8.99
N LYS A 156 5.08 -0.81 9.10
CA LYS A 156 5.97 -1.67 9.90
C LYS A 156 5.52 -1.65 11.37
N PRO A 157 5.45 -2.81 12.05
CA PRO A 157 4.96 -2.89 13.43
C PRO A 157 5.67 -1.98 14.43
N ASN A 158 6.95 -1.68 14.17
CA ASN A 158 7.78 -0.82 15.02
C ASN A 158 7.84 0.65 14.56
N ALA A 159 7.25 1.02 13.42
CA ALA A 159 7.37 2.36 12.86
C ALA A 159 6.92 3.43 13.85
N LYS A 160 5.75 3.26 14.46
CA LYS A 160 5.20 4.21 15.44
C LYS A 160 6.13 4.41 16.65
N ALA A 161 6.66 3.32 17.19
CA ALA A 161 7.60 3.37 18.31
C ALA A 161 8.91 4.08 17.94
N VAL A 162 9.39 3.90 16.70
CA VAL A 162 10.56 4.60 16.18
C VAL A 162 10.32 6.10 16.06
N ILE A 163 9.16 6.52 15.52
CA ILE A 163 8.79 7.95 15.43
C ILE A 163 8.74 8.58 16.83
N GLN A 164 8.09 7.91 17.79
CA GLN A 164 8.05 8.38 19.17
C GLN A 164 9.44 8.51 19.81
N ALA A 165 10.34 7.56 19.53
CA ALA A 165 11.72 7.63 20.01
C ALA A 165 12.50 8.79 19.37
N MET A 166 12.27 9.10 18.10
CA MET A 166 12.86 10.26 17.41
C MET A 166 12.35 11.58 18.04
N HIS A 167 11.05 11.69 18.28
CA HIS A 167 10.46 12.84 18.98
C HIS A 167 11.01 13.03 20.39
N ALA A 168 11.22 11.94 21.14
CA ALA A 168 11.83 12.00 22.47
C ALA A 168 13.29 12.52 22.45
N GLN A 169 13.95 12.44 21.30
CA GLN A 169 15.29 13.01 21.06
C GLN A 169 15.24 14.44 20.49
N GLY A 170 14.04 15.02 20.32
CA GLY A 170 13.85 16.36 19.77
C GLY A 170 13.93 16.44 18.25
N LEU A 171 13.86 15.31 17.54
CA LEU A 171 13.92 15.27 16.09
C LEU A 171 12.56 15.59 15.47
N TYR A 172 12.54 16.41 14.41
CA TYR A 172 11.38 16.66 13.57
C TYR A 172 11.25 15.57 12.50
N THR A 173 10.05 15.05 12.28
CA THR A 173 9.82 13.90 11.39
C THR A 173 8.92 14.26 10.21
N VAL A 174 9.41 13.95 9.00
CA VAL A 174 8.71 14.26 7.74
C VAL A 174 8.60 13.02 6.88
N MET A 175 7.44 12.77 6.27
CA MET A 175 7.24 11.74 5.25
C MET A 175 7.05 12.35 3.86
N LEU A 176 7.73 11.80 2.86
CA LEU A 176 7.56 12.14 1.44
C LEU A 176 7.13 10.89 0.67
N SER A 177 6.08 10.97 -0.13
CA SER A 177 5.59 9.82 -0.91
C SER A 177 5.00 10.24 -2.26
N GLY A 178 5.08 9.34 -3.24
CA GLY A 178 4.35 9.49 -4.50
C GLY A 178 2.91 8.97 -4.44
N ASP A 179 2.52 8.33 -3.34
CA ASP A 179 1.15 7.90 -3.10
C ASP A 179 0.22 9.09 -2.91
N LYS A 180 -1.08 8.87 -3.10
CA LYS A 180 -2.10 9.91 -2.94
C LYS A 180 -2.04 10.56 -1.56
N THR A 181 -2.16 11.89 -1.55
CA THR A 181 -2.11 12.73 -0.34
C THR A 181 -3.01 12.20 0.77
N ALA A 182 -4.23 11.76 0.46
CA ALA A 182 -5.13 11.20 1.47
C ALA A 182 -4.60 9.93 2.17
N VAL A 183 -3.91 9.03 1.46
CA VAL A 183 -3.26 7.84 2.08
C VAL A 183 -2.08 8.28 2.94
N VAL A 184 -1.30 9.24 2.44
CA VAL A 184 -0.12 9.77 3.13
C VAL A 184 -0.53 10.44 4.45
N ASP A 185 -1.60 11.22 4.44
CA ASP A 185 -2.13 11.91 5.62
C ASP A 185 -2.63 10.91 6.68
N GLU A 186 -3.28 9.83 6.26
CA GLU A 186 -3.76 8.79 7.17
C GLU A 186 -2.59 8.06 7.86
N VAL A 187 -1.58 7.65 7.08
CA VAL A 187 -0.36 7.01 7.62
C VAL A 187 0.39 7.97 8.55
N ALA A 188 0.48 9.26 8.18
CA ALA A 188 1.14 10.27 9.00
C ALA A 188 0.44 10.44 10.35
N LYS A 189 -0.89 10.48 10.34
CA LYS A 189 -1.70 10.57 11.56
C LYS A 189 -1.57 9.32 12.43
N GLU A 190 -1.56 8.13 11.83
CA GLU A 190 -1.41 6.87 12.56
C GLU A 190 -0.06 6.77 13.28
N LEU A 191 1.02 7.17 12.58
CA LEU A 191 2.39 7.16 13.07
C LEU A 191 2.72 8.35 13.98
N GLY A 192 1.96 9.44 13.87
CA GLY A 192 2.20 10.68 14.61
C GLY A 192 3.36 11.50 14.04
N LEU A 193 3.47 11.61 12.71
CA LEU A 193 4.50 12.44 12.06
C LEU A 193 4.17 13.93 12.18
N ASP A 194 5.20 14.77 12.13
CA ASP A 194 5.03 16.23 12.18
C ASP A 194 4.55 16.81 10.85
N LYS A 195 5.01 16.22 9.73
CA LYS A 195 4.60 16.63 8.39
C LYS A 195 4.62 15.47 7.41
N ALA A 196 3.73 15.51 6.43
CA ALA A 196 3.73 14.56 5.34
C ALA A 196 3.29 15.21 4.03
N TYR A 197 3.78 14.70 2.91
CA TYR A 197 3.49 15.18 1.57
C TYR A 197 3.31 14.01 0.60
N GLY A 198 2.15 13.96 -0.06
CA GLY A 198 1.81 12.98 -1.08
C GLY A 198 1.77 13.55 -2.48
N ASP A 199 1.41 12.71 -3.45
CA ASP A 199 1.35 13.02 -4.89
C ASP A 199 2.68 13.54 -5.47
N LEU A 200 3.82 13.20 -4.84
CA LEU A 200 5.14 13.71 -5.24
C LEU A 200 5.80 12.87 -6.34
N LEU A 201 6.36 13.55 -7.34
CA LEU A 201 7.33 12.97 -8.26
C LEU A 201 8.74 12.94 -7.62
N PRO A 202 9.69 12.17 -8.18
CA PRO A 202 11.07 12.13 -7.67
C PRO A 202 11.71 13.51 -7.55
N GLU A 203 11.45 14.42 -8.49
CA GLU A 203 11.98 15.79 -8.48
C GLU A 203 11.37 16.65 -7.35
N ASP A 204 10.09 16.44 -7.06
CA ASP A 204 9.39 17.14 -5.99
C ASP A 204 9.94 16.73 -4.61
N LYS A 205 10.26 15.44 -4.43
CA LYS A 205 10.89 14.96 -3.18
C LYS A 205 12.20 15.69 -2.90
N VAL A 206 13.04 15.87 -3.91
CA VAL A 206 14.32 16.60 -3.78
C VAL A 206 14.06 18.05 -3.38
N SER A 207 13.10 18.70 -4.02
CA SER A 207 12.74 20.09 -3.74
C SER A 207 12.27 20.29 -2.30
N HIS A 208 11.48 19.36 -1.76
CA HIS A 208 11.05 19.40 -0.36
C HIS A 208 12.19 19.24 0.63
N VAL A 209 13.15 18.34 0.36
CA VAL A 209 14.32 18.14 1.23
C VAL A 209 15.19 19.40 1.28
N GLN A 210 15.30 20.15 0.18
CA GLN A 210 16.09 21.38 0.12
C GLN A 210 15.48 22.57 0.89
N GLN A 211 14.20 22.50 1.25
CA GLN A 211 13.47 23.57 1.95
C GLN A 211 13.47 23.41 3.49
N LEU A 212 14.00 22.29 3.98
CA LEU A 212 14.14 21.97 5.41
C LEU A 212 15.55 22.35 5.89
#